data_AF-A0A962X2M8-F1
#
_entry.id   AF-A0A962X2M8-F1
#
_cell.length_a   1.000
_cell.length_b   1.000
_cell.length_c   1.000
_cell.angle_alpha   90.00
_cell.angle_beta   90.00
_cell.angle_gamma   90.00
#
_symmetry.space_group_name_H-M   'P 1'
#
loop_
_entity.id
_entity.type
_entity.pdbx_description
1 polymer ?
#
loop_
_entity_poly.entity_id
_entity_poly.type
_entity_poly.pdbx_seq_one_letter_code
_entity_poly.pdbx_strand_id
1 'polypeptide(L)' 'MLDEQLHKAATGLAMIIPAIFLLRWYLTRKTGSPEKWAEERIKELEQKFAAGDIDEETFNRHVQAIRDS' A
#
# COMPACT_ATOMS: atom_id res chain seq x y z
N MET A 1 -15.71 -30.23 21.08
CA MET A 1 -14.25 -30.10 20.85
C MET A 1 -13.90 -29.20 19.68
N LEU A 2 -14.53 -29.34 18.49
CA LEU A 2 -14.25 -28.46 17.34
C LEU A 2 -14.68 -27.00 17.59
N ASP A 3 -15.90 -26.79 18.10
CA ASP A 3 -16.42 -25.46 18.47
C ASP A 3 -15.56 -24.71 19.49
N GLU A 4 -15.02 -25.44 20.47
CA GLU A 4 -14.22 -24.87 21.55
C GLU A 4 -12.84 -24.41 21.05
N GLN A 5 -12.25 -25.13 20.10
CA GLN A 5 -11.03 -24.71 19.41
C GLN A 5 -11.29 -23.54 18.45
N LEU A 6 -12.43 -23.53 17.76
CA LEU A 6 -12.84 -22.43 16.89
C LEU A 6 -13.04 -21.13 17.70
N HIS A 7 -13.71 -21.22 18.85
CA HIS A 7 -13.91 -20.09 19.75
C HIS A 7 -12.58 -19.54 20.29
N LYS A 8 -11.64 -20.43 20.65
CA LYS A 8 -10.32 -20.04 21.13
C LYS A 8 -9.48 -19.37 20.05
N ALA A 9 -9.54 -19.88 18.81
CA ALA A 9 -8.89 -19.28 17.65
C ALA A 9 -9.50 -17.91 17.29
N ALA A 10 -10.84 -17.81 17.30
CA ALA A 10 -11.55 -16.55 17.05
C ALA A 10 -11.22 -15.50 18.12
N THR A 11 -11.14 -15.89 19.39
CA THR A 11 -10.76 -14.99 20.49
C THR A 11 -9.31 -14.51 20.35
N GLY A 12 -8.39 -15.38 19.92
CA GLY A 12 -7.00 -15.00 19.62
C GLY A 12 -6.89 -14.05 18.43
N LEU A 13 -7.63 -14.31 17.35
CA LEU A 13 -7.68 -13.45 16.16
C LEU A 13 -8.33 -12.09 16.43
N ALA A 14 -9.35 -12.04 17.30
CA ALA A 14 -10.02 -10.80 17.69
C ALA A 14 -9.08 -9.78 18.35
N MET A 15 -7.99 -10.22 18.97
CA MET A 15 -6.96 -9.35 19.54
C MET A 15 -5.90 -8.91 18.51
N ILE A 16 -5.64 -9.75 17.50
CA ILE A 16 -4.61 -9.50 16.48
C ILE A 16 -5.10 -8.54 15.39
N ILE A 17 -6.35 -8.70 14.95
CA ILE A 17 -6.92 -7.87 13.85
C ILE A 17 -6.86 -6.37 14.17
N PRO A 18 -7.29 -5.88 15.36
CA PRO A 18 -7.20 -4.45 15.70
C PRO A 18 -5.76 -3.92 15.72
N ALA A 19 -4.81 -4.73 16.19
CA ALA A 19 -3.40 -4.36 16.23
C ALA A 19 -2.82 -4.17 14.81
N ILE A 20 -3.22 -5.01 13.85
CA ILE A 20 -2.83 -4.87 12.44
C ILE A 20 -3.40 -3.57 11.84
N PHE A 21 -4.65 -3.23 12.15
CA PHE A 21 -5.25 -1.97 11.68
C PHE A 21 -4.56 -0.74 12.27
N LEU A 22 -4.21 -0.76 13.56
CA LEU A 22 -3.45 0.32 14.20
C LEU A 22 -2.04 0.45 13.62
N LEU A 23 -1.37 -0.68 13.35
CA LEU A 23 -0.06 -0.69 12.71
C LEU A 23 -0.15 -0.11 11.29
N ARG A 24 -1.14 -0.53 10.50
CA ARG A 24 -1.40 0.00 9.16
C ARG A 24 -1.65 1.51 9.23
N TRP A 25 -2.53 1.97 10.12
CA TRP A 25 -2.81 3.39 10.31
C TRP A 25 -1.56 4.20 10.69
N TYR A 26 -0.76 3.70 11.64
CA TYR A 26 0.48 4.34 12.07
C TYR A 26 1.51 4.42 10.95
N LEU A 27 1.67 3.33 10.18
CA LEU A 27 2.55 3.30 9.01
C LEU A 27 2.07 4.28 7.95
N THR A 28 0.79 4.25 7.58
CA THR A 28 0.17 5.22 6.65
C THR A 28 0.35 6.67 7.11
N ARG A 29 0.35 6.96 8.42
CA ARG A 29 0.64 8.30 8.93
C ARG A 29 2.11 8.68 8.86
N LYS A 30 3.02 7.73 9.09
CA LYS A 30 4.46 7.96 9.16
C LYS A 30 5.13 8.01 7.78
N THR A 31 4.68 7.19 6.83
CA THR A 31 5.22 7.12 5.45
C THR A 31 4.42 7.96 4.45
N GLY A 32 3.33 8.59 4.87
CA GLY A 32 2.38 9.27 3.98
C GLY A 32 1.28 8.33 3.48
N SER A 33 0.10 8.88 3.18
CA SER A 33 -1.01 8.12 2.58
C SER A 33 -0.50 7.39 1.33
N PRO A 34 -0.96 6.16 1.04
CA PRO A 34 -0.67 5.49 -0.23
C PRO A 34 -0.92 6.41 -1.43
N GLU A 35 -1.93 7.29 -1.33
CA GLU A 35 -2.22 8.33 -2.33
C GLU A 35 -1.07 9.34 -2.47
N LYS A 36 -0.49 9.77 -1.35
CA LYS A 36 0.61 10.73 -1.32
C LYS A 36 1.90 10.12 -1.86
N TRP A 37 2.14 8.84 -1.56
CA TRP A 37 3.25 8.08 -2.14
C TRP A 37 3.09 7.91 -3.66
N ALA A 38 1.87 7.62 -4.12
CA ALA A 38 1.56 7.51 -5.54
C ALA A 38 1.75 8.85 -6.27
N GLU A 39 1.27 9.96 -5.69
CA GLU A 39 1.49 11.32 -6.23
C GLU A 39 2.97 11.67 -6.34
N GLU A 40 3.77 11.40 -5.30
CA GLU A 40 5.21 11.66 -5.33
C GLU A 40 5.90 10.81 -6.40
N ARG A 41 5.53 9.54 -6.56
CA ARG A 41 6.12 8.68 -7.61
C ARG A 41 5.72 9.06 -9.01
N ILE A 42 4.46 9.44 -9.25
CA ILE A 42 4.02 9.93 -10.56
C ILE A 42 4.80 11.19 -10.93
N LYS A 43 4.98 12.11 -9.97
CA LYS A 43 5.75 13.35 -10.19
C LYS A 43 7.23 13.10 -10.53
N GLU A 44 7.87 12.13 -9.88
CA GLU A 44 9.25 11.75 -10.24
C GLU A 44 9.33 11.07 -11.62
N LEU A 45 8.32 10.28 -12.00
CA LEU A 45 8.24 9.70 -13.33
C LEU A 45 8.04 10.78 -14.40
N GLU A 46 7.22 11.78 -14.14
CA GLU A 46 7.03 12.94 -15.04
C GLU A 46 8.34 13.72 -15.21
N GLN A 47 9.11 13.92 -14.13
CA GLN A 47 10.42 14.56 -14.21
C GLN A 47 11.41 13.77 -15.06
N LYS A 48 11.44 12.44 -14.91
CA LYS A 48 12.29 11.55 -15.73
C LYS A 48 11.88 11.55 -17.20
N PHE A 49 10.57 11.56 -17.47
CA PHE A 49 10.05 11.66 -18.82
C PHE A 49 10.42 13.01 -19.47
N ALA A 50 10.25 14.12 -18.73
CA ALA A 50 10.63 15.45 -19.19
C ALA A 50 12.16 15.61 -19.37
N ALA A 51 12.96 14.89 -18.59
CA ALA A 51 14.41 14.82 -18.75
C ALA A 51 14.85 13.94 -19.94
N GLY A 52 13.94 13.15 -20.52
CA GLY A 52 14.24 12.20 -21.59
C GLY A 52 14.93 10.92 -21.11
N ASP A 53 14.95 10.66 -19.79
CA ASP A 53 15.57 9.47 -19.20
C ASP A 53 14.73 8.20 -19.42
N ILE A 54 13.42 8.37 -19.67
CA ILE A 54 12.47 7.27 -19.93
C ILE A 54 11.59 7.63 -21.13
N ASP A 55 11.23 6.61 -21.91
CA ASP A 55 10.29 6.73 -23.03
C ASP A 55 8.82 6.73 -22.55
N GLU A 56 7.92 7.15 -23.43
CA GLU A 56 6.49 7.27 -23.16
C GLU A 56 5.83 5.92 -22.80
N GLU A 57 6.31 4.82 -23.40
CA GLU A 57 5.79 3.48 -23.12
C GLU A 57 6.18 3.04 -21.69
N THR A 58 7.44 3.26 -21.31
CA THR A 58 7.97 2.99 -19.99
C THR A 58 7.29 3.85 -18.92
N PHE A 59 7.03 5.12 -19.21
CA PHE A 59 6.27 6.01 -18.33
C PHE A 59 4.84 5.48 -18.11
N ASN A 60 4.08 5.23 -19.17
CA ASN A 60 2.69 4.76 -19.08
C ASN A 60 2.58 3.42 -18.34
N ARG A 61 3.52 2.49 -18.55
CA ARG A 61 3.55 1.20 -17.84
C ARG A 61 3.73 1.37 -16.33
N HIS A 62 4.61 2.28 -15.91
CA HIS A 62 4.85 2.54 -14.49
C HIS A 62 3.68 3.29 -13.82
N VAL A 63 3.09 4.27 -14.51
CA VAL A 63 1.91 4.99 -14.01
C VAL A 63 0.73 4.03 -13.85
N GLN A 64 0.53 3.12 -14.81
CA GLN A 64 -0.54 2.14 -14.73
C GLN A 64 -0.33 1.13 -13.60
N ALA A 65 0.91 0.65 -13.38
CA ALA A 65 1.24 -0.22 -12.25
C ALA A 65 1.01 0.44 -10.87
N ILE A 66 1.25 1.75 -10.75
CA ILE A 66 0.98 2.52 -9.53
C ILE A 66 -0.53 2.66 -9.30
N ARG A 67 -1.31 2.83 -10.37
CA ARG A 67 -2.77 3.01 -10.30
C ARG A 67 -3.53 1.71 -9.99
N ASP A 68 -2.97 0.58 -10.39
CA ASP A 68 -3.53 -0.75 -10.17
C ASP A 68 -3.12 -1.38 -8.81
N SER A 69 -2.26 -0.71 -8.02
CA SER A 69 -1.79 -1.12 -6.67
C SER A 69 -2.63 -0.54 -5.53
#